data_AF-A0A349K7A2-F1
#
_entry.id   AF-A0A349K7A2-F1
#
_cell.length_a   1.000
_cell.length_b   1.000
_cell.length_c   1.000
_cell.angle_alpha   90.00
_cell.angle_beta   90.00
_cell.angle_gamma   90.00
#
_symmetry.space_group_name_H-M   'P 1'
#
loop_
_entity.id
_entity.type
_entity.pdbx_description
1 polymer ?
#
loop_
_entity_poly.entity_id
_entity_poly.type
_entity_poly.pdbx_seq_one_letter_code
_entity_poly.pdbx_strand_id
1 'polypeptide(L)'
;VDSVVAEKFDMWRKMLKKYKHAAPTPLAFLTRHVHVAETDEKAREQAEPHLVTPRDKDPEFHEAGQAAVAQAGLEVSPDGRYQKRTQTKEHQELRRVFLERQHSYDFWIDNGLALVGSPETVTRKLKEQQDLIKMDIFCARHGIGRIPMAQARESIELFSKEVMPAFK
;
A
#
# COMPACT_ATOMS: atom_id res chain seq x y z
N VAL A 1 10.48 4.04 3.41
CA VAL A 1 9.29 4.35 4.28
C VAL A 1 8.50 5.48 3.61
N ASP A 2 7.17 5.43 3.61
CA ASP A 2 6.30 6.38 2.87
C ASP A 2 6.18 7.74 3.59
N SER A 3 7.04 8.70 3.25
CA SER A 3 7.03 10.04 3.85
C SER A 3 5.82 10.87 3.44
N VAL A 4 5.30 10.66 2.23
CA VAL A 4 4.16 11.43 1.70
C VAL A 4 2.91 11.15 2.52
N VAL A 5 2.65 9.90 2.88
CA VAL A 5 1.53 9.55 3.76
C VAL A 5 1.74 10.10 5.18
N ALA A 6 2.97 10.08 5.70
CA ALA A 6 3.27 10.67 7.01
C ALA A 6 2.94 12.17 7.05
N GLU A 7 3.40 12.92 6.03
CA GLU A 7 3.10 14.36 5.89
C GLU A 7 1.59 14.63 5.83
N LYS A 8 0.83 13.79 5.12
CA LYS A 8 -0.63 13.92 5.01
C LYS A 8 -1.33 13.69 6.34
N PHE A 9 -0.95 12.66 7.09
CA PHE A 9 -1.53 12.42 8.41
C PHE A 9 -1.15 13.54 9.40
N ASP A 10 0.08 14.05 9.34
CA ASP A 10 0.49 15.18 10.17
C ASP A 10 -0.26 16.47 9.82
N MET A 11 -0.44 16.76 8.54
CA MET A 11 -1.27 17.87 8.08
C MET A 11 -2.70 17.70 8.60
N TRP A 12 -3.28 16.51 8.46
CA TRP A 12 -4.62 16.23 8.94
C TRP A 12 -4.76 16.45 10.45
N ARG A 13 -3.85 15.93 11.27
CA ARG A 13 -3.83 16.18 12.73
C ARG A 13 -3.69 17.67 13.06
N LYS A 14 -2.83 18.40 12.35
CA LYS A 14 -2.69 19.86 12.50
C LYS A 14 -4.02 20.58 12.20
N MET A 15 -4.76 20.14 11.18
CA MET A 15 -6.04 20.72 10.81
C MET A 15 -7.12 20.43 11.86
N LEU A 16 -7.19 19.21 12.41
CA LEU A 16 -8.11 18.91 13.52
C LEU A 16 -7.88 19.85 14.71
N LYS A 17 -6.61 20.10 15.06
CA LYS A 17 -6.26 21.05 16.13
C LYS A 17 -6.63 22.49 15.77
N LYS A 18 -6.29 22.94 14.57
CA LYS A 18 -6.56 24.32 14.09
C LYS A 18 -8.06 24.65 14.15
N TYR A 19 -8.90 23.71 13.72
CA TYR A 19 -10.35 23.91 13.66
C TYR A 19 -11.08 23.41 14.92
N LYS A 20 -10.34 23.08 16.00
CA LYS A 20 -10.91 22.67 17.30
C LYS A 20 -11.95 21.56 17.14
N HIS A 21 -11.58 20.49 16.42
CA HIS A 21 -12.49 19.37 16.19
C HIS A 21 -13.09 18.87 17.51
N ALA A 22 -14.43 18.82 17.57
CA ALA A 22 -15.15 18.63 18.83
C ALA A 22 -15.32 17.16 19.24
N ALA A 23 -15.18 16.21 18.30
CA ALA A 23 -15.32 14.78 18.57
C ALA A 23 -13.95 14.15 18.92
N PRO A 24 -13.93 12.89 19.41
CA PRO A 24 -12.68 12.16 19.59
C PRO A 24 -11.84 12.15 18.31
N THR A 25 -10.52 12.21 18.46
CA THR A 25 -9.62 12.19 17.30
C THR A 25 -9.85 10.88 16.52
N PRO A 26 -10.16 10.94 15.21
CA PRO A 26 -10.36 9.72 14.44
C PRO A 26 -9.06 8.89 14.39
N LEU A 27 -9.20 7.59 14.16
CA LEU A 27 -8.05 6.69 14.07
C LEU A 27 -7.40 6.78 12.68
N ALA A 28 -6.08 6.89 12.63
CA ALA A 28 -5.29 6.83 11.42
C ALA A 28 -5.16 5.36 10.96
N PHE A 29 -5.95 5.00 9.95
CA PHE A 29 -5.94 3.68 9.32
C PHE A 29 -5.00 3.64 8.12
N LEU A 30 -4.14 2.63 8.04
CA LEU A 30 -3.24 2.41 6.91
C LEU A 30 -3.32 0.96 6.42
N THR A 31 -3.42 0.78 5.10
CA THR A 31 -3.27 -0.52 4.45
C THR A 31 -1.96 -0.60 3.68
N ARG A 32 -1.29 -1.75 3.75
CA ARG A 32 -0.13 -2.11 2.92
C ARG A 32 -0.26 -3.51 2.37
N HIS A 33 0.34 -3.77 1.22
CA HIS A 33 0.60 -5.14 0.81
C HIS A 33 1.63 -5.74 1.76
N VAL A 34 1.37 -6.95 2.24
CA VAL A 34 2.25 -7.66 3.18
C VAL A 34 2.48 -9.06 2.65
N HIS A 35 3.74 -9.48 2.58
CA HIS A 35 4.07 -10.88 2.35
C HIS A 35 5.21 -11.32 3.25
N VAL A 36 4.97 -12.35 4.07
CA VAL A 36 5.95 -12.91 5.00
C VAL A 36 6.29 -14.32 4.57
N ALA A 37 7.59 -14.63 4.47
CA ALA A 37 8.10 -15.99 4.31
C ALA A 37 9.27 -16.21 5.29
N GLU A 38 9.88 -17.39 5.30
CA GLU A 38 10.93 -17.73 6.27
C GLU A 38 12.21 -16.88 6.08
N THR A 39 12.51 -16.47 4.86
CA THR A 39 13.64 -15.57 4.53
C THR A 39 13.21 -14.42 3.63
N ASP A 40 14.04 -13.37 3.57
CA ASP A 40 13.79 -12.21 2.70
C ASP A 40 13.79 -12.61 1.22
N GLU A 41 14.68 -13.52 0.82
CA GLU A 41 14.79 -14.02 -0.55
C GLU A 41 13.54 -14.79 -0.97
N LYS A 42 13.06 -15.70 -0.12
CA LYS A 42 11.85 -16.48 -0.40
C LYS A 42 10.61 -15.59 -0.44
N ALA A 43 10.54 -14.59 0.43
CA ALA A 43 9.43 -13.64 0.43
C ALA A 43 9.41 -12.81 -0.87
N ARG A 44 10.59 -12.37 -1.35
CA ARG A 44 10.72 -11.67 -2.64
C ARG A 44 10.31 -12.56 -3.80
N GLU A 45 10.86 -13.78 -3.89
CA GLU A 45 10.56 -14.75 -4.95
C GLU A 45 9.04 -14.97 -5.08
N GLN A 46 8.35 -15.12 -3.94
CA GLN A 46 6.92 -15.36 -3.90
C GLN A 46 6.10 -14.10 -4.23
N ALA A 47 6.50 -12.91 -3.77
CA ALA A 47 5.67 -11.70 -3.88
C ALA A 47 5.93 -10.88 -5.16
N GLU A 48 7.18 -10.83 -5.64
CA GLU A 48 7.61 -9.97 -6.75
C GLU A 48 6.78 -10.16 -8.03
N PRO A 49 6.49 -11.39 -8.50
CA PRO A 49 5.67 -11.61 -9.70
C PRO A 49 4.24 -11.07 -9.58
N HIS A 50 3.72 -10.93 -8.35
CA HIS A 50 2.36 -10.47 -8.08
C HIS A 50 2.27 -8.99 -7.71
N LEU A 51 3.39 -8.39 -7.30
CA LEU A 51 3.54 -6.94 -7.10
C LEU A 51 3.82 -6.23 -8.42
N VAL A 52 4.73 -6.79 -9.21
CA VAL A 52 5.18 -6.25 -10.51
C VAL A 52 4.38 -6.92 -11.62
N THR A 53 3.06 -6.76 -11.56
CA THR A 53 2.19 -7.21 -12.64
C THR A 53 1.71 -5.98 -13.40
N PRO A 54 2.06 -5.84 -14.70
CA PRO A 54 1.33 -4.94 -15.58
C PRO A 54 -0.15 -5.24 -15.40
N ARG A 55 -0.99 -4.20 -15.25
CA ARG A 55 -2.45 -4.43 -15.21
C ARG A 55 -2.87 -4.88 -16.60
N ASP A 56 -2.69 -6.15 -16.91
CA ASP A 56 -3.41 -6.79 -18.00
C ASP A 56 -4.90 -6.64 -17.73
N LYS A 57 -5.69 -6.56 -18.80
CA LYS A 57 -7.14 -6.53 -18.69
C LYS A 57 -7.56 -7.78 -17.95
N ASP A 58 -7.97 -7.63 -16.70
CA ASP A 58 -8.51 -8.74 -15.93
C ASP A 58 -9.79 -9.23 -16.65
N PRO A 59 -9.82 -10.46 -17.18
CA PRO A 59 -10.99 -10.95 -17.91
C PRO A 59 -12.21 -11.15 -17.01
N GLU A 60 -12.03 -11.20 -15.68
CA GLU A 60 -13.08 -11.40 -14.68
C GLU A 60 -13.56 -10.07 -14.07
N PHE A 61 -12.66 -9.08 -13.91
CA PHE A 61 -13.00 -7.76 -13.36
C PHE A 61 -13.17 -6.64 -14.40
N HIS A 62 -12.89 -6.90 -15.69
CA HIS A 62 -13.06 -6.00 -16.83
C HIS A 62 -12.64 -4.53 -16.55
N GLU A 63 -13.30 -3.55 -17.19
CA GLU A 63 -13.07 -2.12 -17.04
C GLU A 63 -13.43 -1.57 -15.65
N ALA A 64 -14.03 -2.35 -14.74
CA ALA A 64 -14.50 -1.83 -13.45
C ALA A 64 -13.34 -1.31 -12.57
N GLY A 65 -12.21 -2.02 -12.58
CA GLY A 65 -10.99 -1.55 -11.90
C GLY A 65 -10.38 -0.30 -12.55
N GLN A 66 -10.53 -0.14 -13.87
CA GLN A 66 -10.06 1.03 -14.61
C GLN A 66 -11.00 2.23 -14.41
N ALA A 67 -12.30 2.00 -14.40
CA ALA A 67 -13.34 2.97 -14.13
C ALA A 67 -13.23 3.52 -12.70
N ALA A 68 -12.94 2.67 -11.70
CA ALA A 68 -12.71 3.11 -10.32
C ALA A 68 -11.44 3.97 -10.18
N VAL A 69 -10.36 3.61 -10.89
CA VAL A 69 -9.11 4.39 -10.95
C VAL A 69 -9.39 5.74 -11.62
N ALA A 70 -10.07 5.74 -12.76
CA ALA A 70 -10.48 6.93 -13.48
C ALA A 70 -11.38 7.86 -12.64
N GLN A 71 -12.36 7.29 -11.93
CA GLN A 71 -13.27 8.00 -11.04
C GLN A 71 -12.56 8.59 -9.81
N ALA A 72 -11.51 7.91 -9.31
CA ALA A 72 -10.62 8.41 -8.26
C ALA A 72 -9.70 9.56 -8.71
N GLY A 73 -9.81 10.03 -9.97
CA GLY A 73 -8.97 11.10 -10.51
C GLY A 73 -7.55 10.63 -10.85
N LEU A 74 -7.32 9.32 -10.86
CA LEU A 74 -6.08 8.71 -11.28
C LEU A 74 -6.17 8.53 -12.79
N GLU A 75 -5.58 9.44 -13.56
CA GLU A 75 -5.61 9.40 -15.03
C GLU A 75 -4.78 8.23 -15.58
N VAL A 76 -5.39 7.05 -15.57
CA VAL A 76 -4.97 5.85 -16.30
C VAL A 76 -6.19 5.30 -17.06
N SER A 77 -6.91 6.19 -17.75
CA SER A 77 -8.00 5.82 -18.67
C SER A 77 -7.44 5.67 -20.07
N PRO A 78 -7.52 4.47 -20.70
CA PRO A 78 -7.08 4.26 -22.08
C PRO A 78 -7.85 5.11 -23.11
N ASP A 79 -9.04 5.61 -22.74
CA ASP A 79 -10.00 6.28 -23.61
C ASP A 79 -10.18 7.79 -23.33
N GLY A 80 -9.36 8.36 -22.44
CA GLY A 80 -9.33 9.80 -22.19
C GLY A 80 -10.56 10.42 -21.52
N ARG A 81 -11.50 9.61 -21.00
CA ARG A 81 -12.78 10.10 -20.44
C ARG A 81 -12.69 11.07 -19.25
N TYR A 82 -11.49 11.36 -18.72
CA TYR A 82 -11.26 12.31 -17.62
C TYR A 82 -10.12 13.32 -17.87
N GLN A 83 -9.62 13.46 -19.11
CA GLN A 83 -8.52 14.37 -19.47
C GLN A 83 -8.76 15.87 -19.19
N LYS A 84 -10.00 16.28 -18.92
CA LYS A 84 -10.38 17.69 -18.79
C LYS A 84 -10.28 18.25 -17.36
N ARG A 85 -9.75 17.50 -16.39
CA ARG A 85 -9.57 17.99 -15.01
C ARG A 85 -8.22 18.69 -14.86
N THR A 86 -8.17 19.77 -14.08
CA THR A 86 -6.91 20.42 -13.73
C THR A 86 -6.02 19.42 -12.98
N GLN A 87 -4.92 18.99 -13.61
CA GLN A 87 -3.96 18.12 -12.95
C GLN A 87 -3.19 18.93 -11.91
N THR A 88 -3.36 18.60 -10.63
CA THR A 88 -2.51 19.14 -9.58
C THR A 88 -1.20 18.37 -9.53
N LYS A 89 -0.18 18.92 -8.84
CA LYS A 89 1.09 18.21 -8.63
C LYS A 89 0.86 16.85 -7.97
N GLU A 90 -0.09 16.78 -7.03
CA GLU A 90 -0.45 15.54 -6.34
C GLU A 90 -1.02 14.49 -7.29
N HIS A 91 -1.83 14.88 -8.29
CA HIS A 91 -2.32 13.94 -9.31
C HIS A 91 -1.19 13.38 -10.17
N GLN A 92 -0.22 14.23 -10.53
CA GLN A 92 0.95 13.82 -11.32
C GLN A 92 1.86 12.88 -10.55
N GLU A 93 2.16 13.21 -9.29
CA GLU A 93 2.95 12.37 -8.39
C GLU A 93 2.31 11.01 -8.17
N LEU A 94 1.00 11.00 -7.92
CA LEU A 94 0.25 9.77 -7.73
C LEU A 94 0.25 8.92 -9.02
N ARG A 95 0.08 9.54 -10.19
CA ARG A 95 0.19 8.85 -11.48
C ARG A 95 1.59 8.24 -11.66
N ARG A 96 2.68 8.97 -11.36
CA ARG A 96 4.04 8.44 -11.42
C ARG A 96 4.18 7.20 -10.52
N VAL A 97 3.80 7.30 -9.25
CA VAL A 97 3.85 6.18 -8.28
C VAL A 97 3.06 4.97 -8.80
N PHE A 98 1.89 5.19 -9.41
CA PHE A 98 1.06 4.11 -9.97
C PHE A 98 1.68 3.42 -11.18
N LEU A 99 2.50 4.12 -11.97
CA LEU A 99 3.22 3.54 -13.11
C LEU A 99 4.49 2.82 -12.63
N GLU A 100 5.31 3.46 -11.79
CA GLU A 100 6.57 2.89 -11.29
C GLU A 100 6.35 1.56 -10.56
N ARG A 101 5.30 1.48 -9.74
CA ARG A 101 4.95 0.25 -9.02
C ARG A 101 4.61 -0.93 -9.96
N GLN A 102 4.24 -0.69 -11.22
CA GLN A 102 3.96 -1.77 -12.17
C GLN A 102 5.23 -2.41 -12.73
N HIS A 103 6.39 -1.75 -12.57
CA HIS A 103 7.63 -2.13 -13.24
C HIS A 103 8.76 -2.47 -12.27
N SER A 104 8.66 -2.07 -11.00
CA SER A 104 9.76 -2.26 -10.05
C SER A 104 9.27 -2.74 -8.69
N TYR A 105 9.77 -3.92 -8.28
CA TYR A 105 9.62 -4.44 -6.93
C TYR A 105 10.33 -3.53 -5.92
N ASP A 106 11.56 -3.15 -6.21
CA ASP A 106 12.35 -2.30 -5.31
C ASP A 106 11.65 -0.97 -5.07
N PHE A 107 10.97 -0.40 -6.07
CA PHE A 107 10.12 0.78 -5.89
C PHE A 107 9.01 0.57 -4.85
N TRP A 108 8.34 -0.60 -4.83
CA TRP A 108 7.36 -0.90 -3.77
C TRP A 108 7.99 -0.89 -2.38
N ILE A 109 9.17 -1.47 -2.26
CA ILE A 109 9.84 -1.68 -0.97
C ILE A 109 10.44 -0.37 -0.45
N ASP A 110 11.19 0.34 -1.28
CA ASP A 110 11.91 1.56 -0.91
C ASP A 110 10.95 2.68 -0.51
N ASN A 111 9.84 2.81 -1.25
CA ASN A 111 8.80 3.79 -0.97
C ASN A 111 7.83 3.34 0.14
N GLY A 112 8.05 2.17 0.77
CA GLY A 112 7.24 1.68 1.88
C GLY A 112 5.80 1.35 1.50
N LEU A 113 5.54 1.04 0.22
CA LEU A 113 4.23 0.70 -0.33
C LEU A 113 3.85 -0.77 -0.07
N ALA A 114 4.85 -1.63 0.12
CA ALA A 114 4.70 -3.01 0.53
C ALA A 114 5.70 -3.38 1.64
N LEU A 115 5.33 -4.38 2.45
CA LEU A 115 6.18 -5.01 3.47
C LEU A 115 6.39 -6.46 3.07
N VAL A 116 7.54 -6.77 2.47
CA VAL A 116 7.89 -8.11 2.02
C VAL A 116 9.21 -8.52 2.67
N GLY A 117 9.25 -9.70 3.26
CA GLY A 117 10.46 -10.24 3.88
C GLY A 117 10.20 -11.37 4.87
N SER A 118 11.26 -11.71 5.62
CA SER A 118 11.22 -12.49 6.84
C SER A 118 10.39 -11.80 7.95
N PRO A 119 9.97 -12.53 9.00
CA PRO A 119 9.29 -11.90 10.13
C PRO A 119 10.09 -10.76 10.77
N GLU A 120 11.41 -10.91 10.87
CA GLU A 120 12.30 -9.89 11.42
C GLU A 120 12.29 -8.62 10.56
N THR A 121 12.50 -8.76 9.25
CA THR A 121 12.48 -7.64 8.30
C THR A 121 11.12 -6.94 8.29
N VAL A 122 10.02 -7.70 8.26
CA VAL A 122 8.67 -7.13 8.25
C VAL A 122 8.36 -6.42 9.57
N THR A 123 8.72 -7.00 10.71
CA THR A 123 8.57 -6.37 12.03
C THR A 123 9.31 -5.04 12.10
N ARG A 124 10.59 -5.03 11.72
CA ARG A 124 11.42 -3.83 11.72
C ARG A 124 10.82 -2.73 10.83
N LYS A 125 10.48 -3.05 9.58
CA LYS A 125 9.91 -2.09 8.63
C LYS A 125 8.51 -1.61 9.04
N LEU A 126 7.69 -2.47 9.64
CA LEU A 126 6.38 -2.06 10.16
C LEU A 126 6.53 -1.09 11.33
N LYS A 127 7.49 -1.32 12.22
CA LYS A 127 7.81 -0.40 13.31
C LYS A 127 8.30 0.95 12.79
N GLU A 128 9.20 0.97 11.80
CA GLU A 128 9.63 2.20 11.13
C GLU A 128 8.45 2.97 10.52
N GLN A 129 7.50 2.28 9.88
CA GLN A 129 6.28 2.91 9.37
C GLN A 129 5.37 3.41 10.49
N GLN A 130 5.20 2.65 11.57
CA GLN A 130 4.38 3.05 12.71
C GLN A 130 4.95 4.31 13.37
N ASP A 131 6.26 4.36 13.54
CA ASP A 131 6.97 5.47 14.15
C ASP A 131 6.91 6.73 13.30
N LEU A 132 7.03 6.62 11.97
CA LEU A 132 6.97 7.77 11.08
C LEU A 132 5.54 8.27 10.87
N ILE A 133 4.61 7.37 10.58
CA ILE A 133 3.24 7.71 10.16
C ILE A 133 2.32 7.97 11.37
N LYS A 134 2.64 7.39 12.53
CA LYS A 134 1.82 7.38 13.75
C LYS A 134 0.42 6.81 13.48
N MET A 135 0.36 5.69 12.77
CA MET A 135 -0.89 4.98 12.48
C MET A 135 -1.43 4.25 13.71
N ASP A 136 -2.75 4.25 13.87
CA ASP A 136 -3.46 3.58 14.96
C ASP A 136 -3.92 2.17 14.55
N ILE A 137 -4.33 2.01 13.29
CA ILE A 137 -4.80 0.74 12.74
C ILE A 137 -3.98 0.40 11.50
N PHE A 138 -3.33 -0.76 11.54
CA PHE A 138 -2.65 -1.32 10.39
C PHE A 138 -3.45 -2.49 9.81
N CYS A 139 -3.72 -2.44 8.51
CA CYS A 139 -4.36 -3.51 7.76
C CYS A 139 -3.35 -4.16 6.81
N ALA A 140 -2.99 -5.40 7.13
CA ALA A 140 -2.10 -6.21 6.31
C ALA A 140 -2.87 -6.86 5.16
N ARG A 141 -2.59 -6.45 3.93
CA ARG A 141 -3.17 -7.04 2.72
C ARG A 141 -2.24 -8.12 2.17
N HIS A 142 -2.54 -9.38 2.47
CA HIS A 142 -1.79 -10.53 1.95
C HIS A 142 -2.27 -11.00 0.56
N GLY A 143 -3.47 -10.61 0.15
CA GLY A 143 -3.96 -10.81 -1.21
C GLY A 143 -3.30 -9.82 -2.19
N ILE A 144 -2.17 -10.24 -2.75
CA ILE A 144 -1.37 -9.48 -3.72
C ILE A 144 -1.60 -10.05 -5.12
N GLY A 145 -2.09 -9.23 -6.05
CA GLY A 145 -2.31 -9.64 -7.43
C GLY A 145 -3.04 -10.99 -7.54
N ARG A 146 -2.38 -11.97 -8.16
CA ARG A 146 -2.85 -13.35 -8.33
C ARG A 146 -2.08 -14.36 -7.46
N ILE A 147 -1.58 -13.92 -6.30
CA ILE A 147 -0.86 -14.81 -5.39
C ILE A 147 -1.75 -16.02 -5.03
N PRO A 148 -1.23 -17.25 -5.13
CA PRO A 148 -1.94 -18.44 -4.70
C PRO A 148 -2.46 -18.31 -3.26
N MET A 149 -3.72 -18.73 -3.05
CA MET A 149 -4.36 -18.67 -1.72
C MET A 149 -3.57 -19.43 -0.64
N ALA A 150 -2.86 -20.50 -1.00
CA ALA A 150 -1.99 -21.22 -0.07
C ALA A 150 -0.85 -20.33 0.43
N GLN A 151 -0.14 -19.65 -0.48
CA GLN A 151 0.95 -18.73 -0.12
C GLN A 151 0.44 -17.53 0.69
N ALA A 152 -0.72 -16.97 0.33
CA ALA A 152 -1.33 -15.90 1.13
C ALA A 152 -1.67 -16.36 2.55
N ARG A 153 -2.16 -17.60 2.72
CA ARG A 153 -2.45 -18.18 4.05
C ARG A 153 -1.19 -18.42 4.86
N GLU A 154 -0.15 -19.00 4.27
CA GLU A 154 1.15 -19.19 4.93
C GLU A 154 1.71 -17.87 5.44
N SER A 155 1.63 -16.83 4.61
CA SER A 155 2.03 -15.46 4.93
C SER A 155 1.21 -14.86 6.08
N ILE A 156 -0.11 -15.06 6.10
CA ILE A 156 -0.99 -14.64 7.21
C ILE A 156 -0.63 -15.38 8.51
N GLU A 157 -0.41 -16.69 8.44
CA GLU A 157 -0.06 -17.49 9.62
C GLU A 157 1.27 -17.06 10.22
N LEU A 158 2.28 -16.86 9.37
CA LEU A 158 3.60 -16.43 9.81
C LEU A 158 3.58 -15.01 10.36
N PHE A 159 2.86 -14.08 9.70
CA PHE A 159 2.64 -12.73 10.21
C PHE A 159 1.95 -12.73 11.59
N SER A 160 0.92 -13.56 11.75
CA SER A 160 0.19 -13.69 13.02
C SER A 160 1.05 -14.26 14.15
N LYS A 161 1.86 -15.29 13.86
CA LYS A 161 2.69 -15.98 14.85
C LYS A 161 3.95 -15.20 15.23
N GLU A 162 4.60 -14.54 14.27
CA GLU A 162 5.95 -14.01 14.46
C GLU A 162 6.03 -12.47 14.42
N VAL A 163 5.14 -11.80 13.68
CA VAL A 163 5.20 -10.33 13.53
C VAL A 163 4.27 -9.62 14.52
N MET A 164 2.99 -10.01 14.56
CA MET A 164 1.98 -9.37 15.41
C MET A 164 2.34 -9.31 16.91
N PRO A 165 3.01 -10.31 17.52
CA PRO A 165 3.39 -10.23 18.93
C PRO A 165 4.29 -9.05 19.29
N ALA A 166 5.04 -8.48 18.34
CA ALA A 166 5.92 -7.34 18.59
C ALA A 166 5.18 -6.00 18.77
N PHE A 167 3.87 -5.96 18.50
CA PHE A 167 3.04 -4.75 18.51
C PHE A 167 1.87 -4.82 19.51
N LYS A 168 1.91 -5.76 20.45
CA LYS A 168 0.93 -5.90 21.53
C LYS A 168 1.25 -5.00 22.73
#